data_AF-A0A7V5HMP5-F1
#
_entry.id   AF-A0A7V5HMP5-F1
#
_cell.length_a   1.000
_cell.length_b   1.000
_cell.length_c   1.000
_cell.angle_alpha   90.00
_cell.angle_beta   90.00
_cell.angle_gamma   90.00
#
_symmetry.space_group_name_H-M   'P 1'
#
loop_
_entity.id
_entity.type
_entity.pdbx_description
1 polymer ?
#
loop_
_entity_poly.entity_id
_entity_poly.type
_entity_poly.pdbx_seq_one_letter_code
_entity_poly.pdbx_strand_id
1 'polypeptide(L)'
;MFREFKIPEPYESTKDIFCLRIYKTVDAYHKVSINNFKLRIKGVPLREKVEIRIVPDIEKGISELRFWYKRKLIDVLFVKNDDIRLVQF
;
A
#
# COMPACT_ATOMS: atom_id res chain seq x y z
N MET A 1 -24.43 -4.29 24.50
CA MET A 1 -24.46 -5.30 23.41
C MET A 1 -23.53 -4.82 22.32
N PHE A 2 -22.51 -5.59 21.95
CA PHE A 2 -21.59 -5.20 20.87
C PHE A 2 -22.24 -5.45 19.51
N ARG A 3 -22.08 -4.50 18.58
CA ARG A 3 -22.53 -4.65 17.19
C ARG A 3 -21.56 -5.59 16.46
N GLU A 4 -22.09 -6.50 15.66
CA GLU A 4 -21.26 -7.32 14.77
C GLU A 4 -20.42 -6.44 13.85
N PHE A 5 -19.12 -6.70 13.82
CA PHE A 5 -18.21 -5.98 12.94
C PHE A 5 -18.53 -6.31 11.48
N LYS A 6 -18.79 -5.28 10.68
CA LYS A 6 -18.94 -5.38 9.22
C LYS A 6 -17.91 -4.45 8.60
N ILE A 7 -17.22 -4.94 7.57
CA ILE A 7 -16.27 -4.13 6.80
C ILE A 7 -17.09 -3.02 6.11
N PRO A 8 -16.86 -1.74 6.41
CA PRO A 8 -17.55 -0.65 5.74
C PRO A 8 -17.14 -0.61 4.27
N GLU A 9 -18.12 -0.40 3.39
CA GLU A 9 -17.85 0.00 2.01
C GLU A 9 -17.04 1.32 2.02
N PRO A 10 -16.07 1.51 1.11
CA PRO A 10 -15.74 0.70 -0.06
C PRO A 10 -14.57 -0.28 0.19
N TYR A 11 -14.26 -0.62 1.43
CA TYR A 11 -13.09 -1.45 1.74
C TYR A 11 -13.41 -2.94 1.54
N GLU A 12 -12.44 -3.68 1.02
CA GLU A 12 -12.57 -5.12 0.79
C GLU A 12 -12.00 -5.95 1.95
N SER A 13 -11.12 -5.36 2.78
CA SER A 13 -10.42 -6.06 3.85
C SER A 13 -10.20 -5.17 5.06
N THR A 14 -10.11 -5.78 6.26
CA THR A 14 -9.70 -5.10 7.50
C THR A 14 -8.31 -4.48 7.37
N LYS A 15 -7.42 -5.12 6.61
CA LYS A 15 -6.09 -4.62 6.26
C LYS A 15 -6.13 -3.28 5.52
N ASP A 16 -7.15 -3.06 4.69
CA ASP A 16 -7.32 -1.81 3.95
C ASP A 16 -7.89 -0.67 4.82
N ILE A 17 -8.54 -1.02 5.93
CA ILE A 17 -9.03 -0.08 6.94
C ILE A 17 -7.88 0.36 7.85
N PHE A 18 -7.16 -0.61 8.41
CA PHE A 18 -6.07 -0.41 9.36
C PHE A 18 -4.72 -0.51 8.66
N CYS A 19 -4.45 0.44 7.77
CA CYS A 19 -3.17 0.57 7.07
C CYS A 19 -2.64 2.00 7.13
N LEU A 20 -1.33 2.14 6.96
CA LEU A 20 -0.72 3.42 6.62
C LEU A 20 -1.00 3.69 5.14
N ARG A 21 -1.48 4.89 4.81
CA ARG A 21 -1.82 5.27 3.44
C ARG A 21 -0.87 6.34 2.93
N ILE A 22 -0.30 6.10 1.76
CA ILE A 22 0.49 7.10 1.04
C ILE A 22 0.02 7.18 -0.40
N TYR A 23 0.13 8.36 -1.01
CA TYR A 23 -0.15 8.57 -2.42
C TYR A 23 1.14 8.91 -3.14
N LYS A 24 1.41 8.23 -4.26
CA LYS A 24 2.60 8.47 -5.08
C LYS A 24 2.21 8.59 -6.55
N THR A 25 2.83 9.53 -7.23
CA THR A 25 2.68 9.71 -8.68
C THR A 25 3.61 8.73 -9.40
N VAL A 26 3.10 8.06 -10.43
CA VAL A 26 3.88 7.19 -11.30
C VAL A 26 4.85 8.03 -12.14
N ASP A 27 6.13 7.71 -12.06
CA ASP A 27 7.17 8.39 -12.84
C ASP A 27 7.15 8.00 -14.33
N ALA A 28 8.01 8.64 -15.14
CA ALA A 28 8.12 8.39 -16.58
C ALA A 28 8.51 6.94 -16.94
N TYR A 29 9.04 6.17 -15.98
CA TYR A 29 9.48 4.78 -16.15
C TYR A 29 8.48 3.77 -15.58
N HIS A 30 7.24 4.18 -15.30
CA HIS A 30 6.23 3.39 -14.60
C HIS A 30 6.68 2.91 -13.23
N LYS A 31 7.42 3.75 -12.49
CA LYS A 31 7.86 3.45 -11.12
C LYS A 31 7.23 4.38 -10.11
N VAL A 32 7.09 3.87 -8.89
CA VAL A 32 6.82 4.67 -7.70
C VAL A 32 7.95 4.52 -6.71
N SER A 33 8.23 5.59 -5.98
CA SER A 33 9.24 5.59 -4.91
C SER A 33 8.57 5.72 -3.55
N ILE A 34 8.96 4.82 -2.65
CA ILE A 34 8.65 4.87 -1.22
C ILE A 34 10.00 5.00 -0.52
N ASN A 35 10.34 6.20 -0.06
CA ASN A 35 11.67 6.52 0.46
C ASN A 35 12.78 6.12 -0.54
N ASN A 36 13.69 5.23 -0.13
CA ASN A 36 14.78 4.73 -0.98
C ASN A 36 14.37 3.52 -1.84
N PHE A 37 13.17 2.99 -1.63
CA PHE A 37 12.65 1.83 -2.33
C PHE A 37 11.88 2.24 -3.58
N LYS A 38 12.26 1.69 -4.74
CA LYS A 38 11.62 1.98 -6.03
C LYS A 38 11.02 0.71 -6.60
N LEU A 39 9.75 0.78 -6.97
CA LEU A 39 9.00 -0.33 -7.54
C LEU A 39 8.43 0.04 -8.89
N ARG A 40 8.46 -0.90 -9.82
CA ARG A 40 7.79 -0.76 -11.10
C ARG A 40 6.34 -1.22 -10.96
N ILE A 41 5.40 -0.37 -11.35
CA ILE A 41 3.96 -0.66 -11.34
C ILE A 41 3.50 -0.94 -12.77
N LYS A 42 2.74 -2.01 -12.96
CA LYS A 42 2.05 -2.31 -14.22
C LYS A 42 0.60 -1.87 -14.11
N GLY A 43 -0.05 -1.52 -15.23
CA GLY A 43 -1.50 -1.25 -15.25
C GLY A 43 -1.93 0.14 -14.75
N VAL A 44 -0.99 1.04 -14.48
CA VAL A 44 -1.26 2.45 -14.15
C VAL A 44 -0.57 3.35 -15.19
N PRO A 45 -1.27 4.30 -15.81
CA PRO A 45 -0.67 5.25 -16.73
C PRO A 45 0.40 6.14 -16.08
N LEU A 46 1.28 6.71 -16.91
CA LEU A 46 2.28 7.68 -16.47
C LEU A 46 1.60 8.91 -15.86
N ARG A 47 2.25 9.52 -14.84
CA ARG A 47 1.79 10.74 -14.13
C ARG A 47 0.47 10.60 -13.37
N GLU A 48 -0.09 9.40 -13.28
CA GLU A 48 -1.25 9.12 -12.45
C GLU A 48 -0.85 8.89 -10.99
N LYS A 49 -1.80 9.14 -10.08
CA LYS A 49 -1.62 8.88 -8.64
C LYS A 49 -2.05 7.47 -8.30
N VAL A 50 -1.18 6.75 -7.59
CA VAL A 50 -1.46 5.43 -7.01
C VAL A 50 -1.59 5.59 -5.50
N GLU A 51 -2.61 4.95 -4.94
CA GLU A 51 -2.76 4.78 -3.50
C GLU A 51 -1.98 3.54 -3.07
N ILE A 52 -1.06 3.70 -2.13
CA ILE A 52 -0.28 2.60 -1.58
C ILE A 52 -0.71 2.44 -0.13
N ARG A 53 -1.26 1.28 0.18
CA ARG A 53 -1.67 0.90 1.53
C ARG A 53 -0.63 -0.05 2.10
N ILE A 54 -0.12 0.29 3.27
CA ILE A 54 1.01 -0.38 3.90
C ILE A 54 0.51 -1.00 5.20
N VAL A 55 0.65 -2.31 5.31
CA VAL A 55 0.28 -3.08 6.49
C VAL A 55 1.54 -3.69 7.07
N PRO A 56 2.15 -3.07 8.09
CA PRO A 56 3.34 -3.61 8.72
C PRO A 56 3.00 -4.83 9.57
N ASP A 57 3.71 -5.94 9.36
CA ASP A 57 3.76 -7.08 10.26
C ASP A 57 5.05 -6.93 11.10
N ILE A 58 4.87 -6.47 12.35
CA ILE A 58 5.97 -6.16 13.27
C ILE A 58 6.65 -7.46 13.72
N GLU A 59 5.88 -8.54 13.93
CA GLU A 59 6.40 -9.82 14.39
C GLU A 59 7.29 -10.48 13.33
N LYS A 60 6.91 -10.39 12.05
CA LYS A 60 7.69 -10.95 10.94
C LYS A 60 8.74 -10.00 10.38
N GLY A 61 8.72 -8.71 10.74
CA GLY A 61 9.61 -7.70 10.17
C GLY A 61 9.35 -7.41 8.68
N ILE A 62 8.14 -7.69 8.19
CA ILE A 62 7.76 -7.55 6.78
C ILE A 62 6.53 -6.65 6.68
N SER A 63 6.43 -5.83 5.66
CA SER A 63 5.26 -5.03 5.34
C SER A 63 4.61 -5.53 4.07
N GLU A 64 3.28 -5.65 4.10
CA GLU A 64 2.47 -5.86 2.91
C GLU A 64 2.14 -4.50 2.29
N LEU A 65 2.63 -4.27 1.07
CA LEU A 65 2.30 -3.12 0.24
C LEU A 65 1.20 -3.51 -0.74
N ARG A 66 0.07 -2.81 -0.68
CA ARG A 66 -1.06 -2.96 -1.61
C ARG A 66 -1.19 -1.72 -2.47
N PHE A 67 -1.14 -1.91 -3.79
CA PHE A 67 -1.22 -0.83 -4.77
C PHE A 67 -2.63 -0.75 -5.33
N TRP A 68 -3.27 0.39 -5.13
CA TRP A 68 -4.63 0.66 -5.56
C TRP A 68 -4.66 1.80 -6.59
N TYR A 69 -5.38 1.57 -7.67
CA TYR A 69 -5.64 2.57 -8.70
C TYR A 69 -7.10 2.49 -9.14
N LYS A 70 -7.80 3.63 -9.14
CA LYS A 70 -9.24 3.72 -9.48
C LYS A 70 -10.10 2.66 -8.78
N ARG A 71 -9.92 2.48 -7.47
CA ARG A 71 -10.62 1.49 -6.63
C ARG A 71 -10.37 0.02 -7.02
N LYS A 72 -9.32 -0.26 -7.78
CA LYS A 72 -8.90 -1.61 -8.11
C LYS A 72 -7.54 -1.90 -7.48
N LEU A 73 -7.44 -3.04 -6.80
CA LEU A 73 -6.16 -3.59 -6.38
C LEU A 73 -5.39 -4.06 -7.61
N ILE A 74 -4.22 -3.48 -7.84
CA ILE A 74 -3.38 -3.72 -9.02
C ILE A 74 -2.27 -4.71 -8.69
N ASP A 75 -1.64 -4.57 -7.53
CA ASP A 75 -0.52 -5.40 -7.12
C ASP A 75 -0.41 -5.48 -5.59
N VAL A 76 0.21 -6.56 -5.11
CA VAL A 76 0.53 -6.79 -3.70
C VAL A 76 1.95 -7.30 -3.57
N LEU A 77 2.75 -6.62 -2.75
CA LEU A 77 4.16 -6.95 -2.56
C LEU A 77 4.49 -7.04 -1.08
N PHE A 78 5.37 -7.97 -0.74
CA PHE A 78 5.91 -8.13 0.60
C PHE A 78 7.36 -7.67 0.59
N VAL A 79 7.69 -6.80 1.54
CA VAL A 79 8.98 -6.11 1.61
C VAL A 79 9.42 -6.02 3.06
N LYS A 80 10.73 -6.09 3.32
CA LYS A 80 11.22 -5.96 4.69
C LYS A 80 10.95 -4.56 5.21
N ASN A 81 10.64 -4.44 6.49
CA ASN A 81 10.37 -3.15 7.11
C ASN A 81 11.58 -2.20 6.99
N ASP A 82 12.80 -2.76 7.04
CA ASP A 82 14.06 -2.04 6.88
C ASP A 82 14.23 -1.38 5.51
N ASP A 83 13.71 -2.01 4.44
CA ASP A 83 13.85 -1.51 3.07
C ASP A 83 13.02 -0.23 2.84
N ILE A 84 11.91 -0.10 3.57
CA ILE A 84 10.93 0.97 3.38
C ILE A 84 11.11 2.07 4.43
N ARG A 85 11.83 1.81 5.53
CA ARG A 85 12.12 2.76 6.63
C ARG A 85 10.88 3.57 7.04
N LEU A 86 9.80 2.89 7.39
CA LEU A 86 8.47 3.46 7.63
C LEU A 86 8.32 4.24 8.95
N VAL A 87 9.40 4.85 9.46
CA VAL A 87 9.57 5.45 10.81
C VAL A 87 10.09 4.42 11.83
N GLN A 88 11.29 4.69 12.35
CA GLN A 88 11.76 4.12 13.62
C GLN A 88 11.14 4.99 14.73
N PHE A 89 10.30 4.40 15.57
CA PHE A 89 9.84 5.05 16.80
C PHE A 89 10.84 4.78 17.93
#